data_AF-A0A846XKU2-F1
#
_entry.id   AF-A0A846XKU2-F1
#
_cell.length_a   1.000
_cell.length_b   1.000
_cell.length_c   1.000
_cell.angle_alpha   90.00
_cell.angle_beta   90.00
_cell.angle_gamma   90.00
#
_symmetry.space_group_name_H-M   'P 1'
#
loop_
_entity.id
_entity.type
_entity.pdbx_description
1 polymer ?
#
loop_
_entity_poly.entity_id
_entity_poly.type
_entity_poly.pdbx_seq_one_letter_code
_entity_poly.pdbx_strand_id
1 'polypeptide(L)'
;MAQLWVKTHGGDWLRADQIIEIGTEPVRAPNDGPGATEVIARLAVATGSGNRDHDRGDGTVGPSARVLGRYPDENSAQRVADRLVLTLLSAERNAQITFEDDDVLVRPVHDRTTSDTPYNGRALDHR
;
A
#
# COMPACT_ATOMS: atom_id res chain seq x y z
N MET A 1 12.96 -1.05 12.85
CA MET A 1 11.61 -0.71 12.35
C MET A 1 11.24 -1.69 11.26
N ALA A 2 10.00 -2.17 11.23
CA ALA A 2 9.52 -3.05 10.17
C ALA A 2 9.52 -2.33 8.83
N GLN A 3 9.98 -2.99 7.78
CA GLN A 3 9.90 -2.50 6.41
C GLN A 3 8.55 -2.92 5.82
N LEU A 4 7.65 -1.97 5.67
CA LEU A 4 6.32 -2.18 5.12
C LEU A 4 6.23 -1.60 3.71
N TRP A 5 5.65 -2.38 2.81
CA TRP A 5 5.46 -2.02 1.41
C TRP A 5 3.99 -2.08 1.07
N VAL A 6 3.43 -1.00 0.52
CA VAL A 6 2.02 -0.90 0.13
C VAL A 6 1.93 -0.88 -1.38
N LYS A 7 1.12 -1.76 -1.96
CA LYS A 7 0.90 -1.80 -3.41
C LYS A 7 -0.03 -0.68 -3.85
N THR A 8 0.33 0.09 -4.86
CA THR A 8 -0.54 1.11 -5.45
C THR A 8 -1.53 0.49 -6.42
N HIS A 9 -2.59 1.23 -6.75
CA HIS A 9 -3.52 0.85 -7.81
C HIS A 9 -2.82 0.72 -9.18
N GLY A 10 -1.76 1.51 -9.41
CA GLY A 10 -0.92 1.43 -10.62
C GLY A 10 0.01 0.21 -10.68
N GLY A 11 0.09 -0.59 -9.61
CA GLY A 11 0.94 -1.77 -9.53
C GLY A 11 2.35 -1.52 -8.97
N ASP A 12 2.68 -0.29 -8.60
CA ASP A 12 3.93 0.07 -7.94
C ASP A 12 3.92 -0.30 -6.45
N TRP A 13 5.10 -0.29 -5.82
CA TRP A 13 5.24 -0.49 -4.38
C TRP A 13 5.75 0.78 -3.70
N LEU A 14 5.03 1.25 -2.68
CA LEU A 14 5.39 2.38 -1.84
C LEU A 14 5.91 1.90 -0.49
N ARG A 15 6.93 2.58 0.02
CA ARG A 15 7.37 2.37 1.41
C ARG A 15 6.44 3.08 2.37
N ALA A 16 5.96 2.38 3.40
CA ALA A 16 5.08 2.99 4.38
C ALA A 16 5.74 4.13 5.17
N ASP A 17 7.07 4.08 5.37
CA ASP A 17 7.82 5.17 6.04
C ASP A 17 7.82 6.49 5.26
N GLN A 18 7.46 6.46 3.97
CA GLN A 18 7.35 7.65 3.12
C GLN A 18 5.94 8.24 3.14
N ILE A 19 4.94 7.52 3.68
CA ILE A 19 3.54 7.96 3.73
C ILE A 19 3.35 8.85 4.96
N ILE A 20 2.89 10.08 4.74
CA ILE A 20 2.57 11.05 5.81
C ILE A 20 1.09 11.10 6.14
N GLU A 21 0.24 10.74 5.17
CA GLU A 21 -1.21 10.80 5.32
C GLU A 21 -1.84 9.75 4.41
N ILE A 22 -2.86 9.08 4.92
CA ILE A 22 -3.79 8.25 4.15
C ILE A 22 -5.13 8.96 4.21
N GLY A 23 -5.75 9.16 3.05
CA GLY A 23 -7.04 9.82 2.96
C GLY A 23 -7.90 9.23 1.85
N THR A 24 -9.10 9.77 1.72
CA THR A 24 -10.04 9.43 0.65
C THR A 24 -10.30 10.67 -0.19
N GLU A 25 -10.34 10.52 -1.51
CA GLU A 25 -10.69 11.61 -2.42
C GLU A 25 -11.73 11.14 -3.45
N PRO A 26 -12.78 11.93 -3.72
CA PRO A 26 -13.76 11.58 -4.75
C PRO A 26 -13.13 11.73 -6.14
N VAL A 27 -13.37 10.76 -7.01
CA VAL A 27 -12.94 10.81 -8.41
C VAL A 27 -13.82 11.80 -9.16
N ARG A 28 -13.24 12.93 -9.58
CA ARG A 28 -13.92 13.86 -10.48
C ARG A 28 -13.91 13.31 -11.91
N ALA A 29 -14.87 12.47 -12.24
CA ALA A 29 -15.18 12.14 -13.62
C ALA A 29 -16.06 13.25 -14.25
N PRO A 30 -15.85 13.62 -15.52
CA PRO A 30 -16.62 14.70 -16.17
C PRO A 30 -18.09 14.35 -16.48
N ASN A 31 -18.54 13.12 -16.26
CA ASN A 31 -19.93 12.71 -16.50
C ASN A 31 -20.42 11.81 -15.34
N ASP A 32 -21.41 12.30 -14.60
CA ASP A 32 -21.98 11.72 -13.37
C ASP A 32 -22.47 10.26 -13.53
N GLY A 33 -21.72 9.33 -12.96
CA GLY A 33 -22.18 8.05 -12.40
C GLY A 33 -21.78 7.99 -10.93
N PRO A 34 -22.22 7.00 -10.12
CA PRO A 34 -21.90 6.94 -8.69
C PRO A 34 -20.41 7.18 -8.48
N GLY A 35 -20.10 8.29 -7.81
CA GLY A 35 -18.75 8.83 -7.75
C GLY A 35 -17.85 7.85 -7.04
N ALA A 36 -16.95 7.22 -7.79
CA ALA A 36 -15.94 6.36 -7.20
C ALA A 36 -15.10 7.20 -6.22
N THR A 37 -14.73 6.60 -5.09
CA THR A 37 -13.84 7.22 -4.11
C THR A 37 -12.51 6.51 -4.14
N GLU A 38 -11.42 7.26 -4.24
CA GLU A 38 -10.06 6.74 -4.21
C GLU A 38 -9.49 6.82 -2.81
N VAL A 39 -8.79 5.78 -2.39
CA VAL A 39 -7.90 5.84 -1.23
C VAL A 39 -6.55 6.32 -1.72
N ILE A 40 -6.04 7.40 -1.13
CA ILE A 40 -4.79 8.03 -1.51
C ILE A 40 -3.77 7.98 -0.36
N ALA A 41 -2.50 7.76 -0.71
CA ALA A 41 -1.37 8.00 0.16
C ALA A 41 -0.65 9.27 -0.26
N ARG A 42 -0.47 10.21 0.67
CA ARG A 42 0.37 11.40 0.47
C ARG A 42 1.76 11.11 1.01
N LEU A 43 2.77 11.46 0.23
CA LEU A 43 4.17 11.15 0.52
C LEU A 43 4.92 12.37 1.07
N ALA A 44 5.85 12.15 2.00
CA ALA A 44 6.73 13.17 2.57
C ALA A 44 7.66 13.84 1.56
N VAL A 45 7.94 13.15 0.44
CA VAL A 45 8.97 13.53 -0.52
C VAL A 45 8.35 13.75 -1.89
N ALA A 46 8.77 14.84 -2.55
CA ALA A 46 8.61 15.02 -3.98
C ALA A 46 9.26 13.83 -4.71
N THR A 47 8.46 12.88 -5.21
CA THR A 47 9.00 11.75 -5.98
C THR A 47 9.57 12.26 -7.30
N GLY A 48 10.83 12.69 -7.28
CA GLY A 48 11.60 13.05 -8.45
C GLY A 48 12.06 11.80 -9.17
N SER A 49 11.27 11.34 -10.16
CA SER A 49 11.70 11.03 -11.54
C SER A 49 10.63 10.18 -12.27
N GLY A 50 9.95 10.79 -13.26
CA GLY A 50 9.08 10.16 -14.28
C GLY A 50 7.63 9.91 -13.81
N ASN A 51 6.56 10.47 -14.36
CA ASN A 51 6.26 11.12 -15.63
C ASN A 51 5.49 12.41 -15.33
N ARG A 52 5.95 13.56 -15.83
CA ARG A 52 5.14 14.79 -15.83
C ARG A 52 4.10 14.63 -16.94
N ASP A 53 2.93 14.10 -16.61
CA ASP A 53 1.76 14.40 -17.44
C ASP A 53 1.21 15.77 -17.04
N HIS A 54 1.28 16.66 -18.02
CA HIS A 54 0.75 18.01 -18.05
C HIS A 54 -0.71 18.04 -17.59
N ASP A 55 -0.99 18.67 -16.46
CA ASP A 55 -1.79 19.90 -16.44
C ASP A 55 -1.95 20.40 -15.00
N ARG A 56 -1.93 21.74 -14.86
CA ARG A 56 -2.27 22.54 -13.68
C ARG A 56 -1.10 23.04 -12.82
N GLY A 57 -0.70 24.28 -13.10
CA GLY A 57 -0.54 25.32 -12.07
C GLY A 57 0.73 25.29 -11.20
N ASP A 58 1.63 26.21 -11.49
CA ASP A 58 2.53 26.93 -10.58
C ASP A 58 3.04 26.21 -9.30
N GLY A 59 4.30 25.77 -9.35
CA GLY A 59 5.29 26.31 -8.43
C GLY A 59 5.34 25.82 -6.97
N THR A 60 4.51 24.87 -6.54
CA THR A 60 4.70 24.22 -5.24
C THR A 60 4.71 22.72 -5.44
N VAL A 61 5.85 22.06 -5.22
CA VAL A 61 5.88 20.59 -5.21
C VAL A 61 5.21 20.15 -3.91
N GLY A 62 3.88 20.08 -3.96
CA GLY A 62 3.08 19.50 -2.89
C GLY A 62 3.47 18.04 -2.63
N PRO A 63 3.08 17.48 -1.48
CA PRO A 63 3.29 16.06 -1.22
C PRO A 63 2.72 15.25 -2.39
N SER A 64 3.55 14.37 -2.98
CA SER A 64 3.10 13.53 -4.08
C SER A 64 2.00 12.58 -3.57
N ALA A 65 0.81 12.64 -4.15
CA ALA A 65 -0.28 11.72 -3.84
C ALA A 65 -0.23 10.49 -4.76
N ARG A 66 -0.52 9.31 -4.23
CA ARG A 66 -0.59 8.05 -4.96
C ARG A 66 -1.88 7.33 -4.64
N VAL A 67 -2.59 6.89 -5.68
CA VAL A 67 -3.81 6.10 -5.52
C VAL A 67 -3.45 4.68 -5.12
N LEU A 68 -4.03 4.21 -4.01
CA LEU A 68 -3.86 2.87 -3.47
C LEU A 68 -4.95 1.92 -3.97
N GLY A 69 -6.18 2.40 -4.03
CA GLY A 69 -7.34 1.66 -4.50
C GLY A 69 -8.48 2.60 -4.89
N ARG A 70 -9.39 2.11 -5.72
CA ARG A 70 -10.59 2.83 -6.16
C ARG A 70 -11.82 2.00 -5.77
N TYR A 71 -12.77 2.66 -5.13
CA TYR A 71 -13.92 2.06 -4.49
C TYR A 71 -15.22 2.63 -5.06
N PRO A 72 -16.32 1.86 -5.05
CA PRO A 72 -17.60 2.32 -5.60
C PRO A 72 -18.24 3.44 -4.76
N ASP A 73 -17.90 3.54 -3.48
CA ASP A 73 -18.45 4.54 -2.56
C ASP A 73 -17.44 4.96 -1.47
N GLU A 74 -17.72 6.11 -0.85
CA GLU A 74 -16.90 6.71 0.19
C GLU A 74 -16.78 5.85 1.45
N ASN A 75 -17.83 5.10 1.80
CA ASN A 75 -17.83 4.28 3.01
C ASN A 75 -16.91 3.06 2.87
N SER A 76 -16.86 2.43 1.69
CA SER A 76 -15.87 1.38 1.40
C SER A 76 -14.45 1.95 1.37
N ALA A 77 -14.23 3.09 0.71
CA ALA A 77 -12.92 3.75 0.71
C ALA A 77 -12.45 4.10 2.13
N GLN A 78 -13.33 4.66 2.97
CA GLN A 78 -12.99 5.04 4.34
C GLN A 78 -12.66 3.82 5.20
N ARG A 79 -13.45 2.74 5.09
CA ARG A 79 -13.17 1.48 5.81
C ARG A 79 -11.80 0.91 5.46
N VAL A 80 -11.44 0.93 4.18
CA VAL A 80 -10.11 0.49 3.73
C VAL A 80 -9.02 1.41 4.26
N ALA A 81 -9.21 2.74 4.19
CA ALA A 81 -8.26 3.72 4.69
C ALA A 81 -7.99 3.52 6.19
N ASP A 82 -9.04 3.40 7.00
CA ASP A 82 -8.94 3.16 8.44
C ASP A 82 -8.23 1.84 8.74
N ARG A 83 -8.58 0.78 7.99
CA ARG A 83 -7.95 -0.54 8.15
C ARG A 83 -6.47 -0.51 7.78
N LEU A 84 -6.10 0.22 6.75
CA LEU A 84 -4.72 0.41 6.34
C LEU A 84 -3.93 1.15 7.42
N VAL A 85 -4.48 2.25 7.96
CA VAL A 85 -3.83 3.00 9.05
C VAL A 85 -3.59 2.09 10.26
N LEU A 86 -4.62 1.34 10.70
CA LEU A 86 -4.49 0.40 11.80
C LEU A 86 -3.42 -0.65 11.53
N THR A 87 -3.37 -1.18 10.32
CA THR A 87 -2.38 -2.17 9.90
C THR A 87 -0.96 -1.62 9.96
N LEU A 88 -0.74 -0.40 9.47
CA LEU A 88 0.56 0.26 9.49
C LEU A 88 1.02 0.55 10.93
N LEU A 89 0.10 0.92 11.82
CA LEU A 89 0.39 1.16 13.24
C LEU A 89 0.67 -0.13 14.02
N SER A 90 0.04 -1.25 13.65
CA SER A 90 0.18 -2.53 14.38
C SER A 90 1.30 -3.43 13.86
N ALA A 91 1.97 -3.06 12.77
CA ALA A 91 2.91 -3.97 12.11
C ALA A 91 4.27 -4.02 12.83
N GLU A 92 4.60 -5.20 13.36
CA GLU A 92 5.86 -5.45 14.08
C GLU A 92 6.94 -6.13 13.21
N ARG A 93 6.58 -6.60 12.01
CA ARG A 93 7.47 -7.35 11.09
C ARG A 93 7.34 -6.82 9.68
N ASN A 94 8.37 -7.08 8.86
CA ASN A 94 8.37 -6.70 7.46
C ASN A 94 7.18 -7.34 6.73
N ALA A 95 6.46 -6.55 5.95
CA ALA A 95 5.24 -7.02 5.28
C ALA A 95 4.99 -6.29 3.96
N GLN A 96 4.30 -6.99 3.06
CA GLN A 96 3.69 -6.45 1.86
C GLN A 96 2.20 -6.33 2.10
N ILE A 97 1.66 -5.16 1.79
CA ILE A 97 0.26 -4.82 1.96
C ILE A 97 -0.36 -4.64 0.57
N THR A 98 -1.43 -5.38 0.32
CA THR A 98 -2.20 -5.33 -0.93
C THR A 98 -3.68 -5.10 -0.62
N PHE A 99 -4.44 -4.69 -1.62
CA PHE A 99 -5.88 -4.46 -1.52
C PHE A 99 -6.61 -5.50 -2.36
N GLU A 100 -7.62 -6.13 -1.79
CA GLU A 100 -8.55 -7.03 -2.49
C GLU A 100 -9.97 -6.60 -2.16
N ASP A 101 -10.74 -6.24 -3.20
CA ASP A 101 -12.05 -5.62 -3.07
C ASP A 101 -12.01 -4.52 -2.00
N ASP A 102 -12.68 -4.73 -0.87
CA ASP A 102 -12.81 -3.80 0.26
C ASP A 102 -11.93 -4.14 1.49
N ASP A 103 -10.92 -5.00 1.35
CA ASP A 103 -10.06 -5.43 2.45
C ASP A 103 -8.56 -5.15 2.22
N VAL A 104 -7.82 -5.09 3.33
CA VAL A 104 -6.38 -4.87 3.40
C VAL A 104 -5.69 -6.18 3.74
N LEU A 105 -5.00 -6.75 2.77
CA LEU A 105 -4.26 -7.99 2.94
C LEU A 105 -2.81 -7.72 3.34
N VAL A 106 -2.35 -8.41 4.37
CA VAL A 106 -0.99 -8.30 4.90
C VAL A 106 -0.26 -9.61 4.71
N ARG A 107 0.78 -9.58 3.89
CA ARG A 107 1.66 -10.72 3.64
C ARG A 107 2.99 -10.48 4.33
N PRO A 108 3.34 -11.24 5.38
CA PRO A 108 4.65 -11.10 6.01
C PRO A 108 5.73 -11.44 4.97
N VAL A 109 6.72 -10.56 4.84
CA VAL A 109 7.91 -10.85 4.06
C VAL A 109 8.79 -11.68 4.98
N HIS A 110 8.88 -12.98 4.72
CA HIS A 110 9.86 -13.80 5.40
C HIS A 110 11.25 -13.26 5.02
N ASP A 111 11.89 -12.63 6.00
CA ASP A 111 13.34 -12.49 5.98
C ASP A 111 13.89 -13.90 5.79
N ARG A 112 14.70 -14.09 4.75
CA ARG A 112 15.20 -15.39 4.29
C ARG A 112 16.19 -16.04 5.28
N THR A 113 16.11 -15.68 6.56
CA THR A 113 17.05 -16.02 7.63
C THR A 113 16.41 -16.77 8.78
N THR A 114 15.10 -17.04 8.78
CA THR A 114 14.50 -17.96 9.75
C THR A 114 14.44 -19.37 9.18
N SER A 115 15.57 -20.07 9.31
CA SER A 115 15.67 -21.53 9.47
C SER A 115 14.94 -22.40 8.46
N ASP A 116 15.49 -22.48 7.25
CA ASP A 116 15.55 -23.79 6.58
C ASP A 116 16.60 -24.61 7.35
N THR A 117 16.19 -25.12 8.52
CA THR A 117 16.89 -26.24 9.14
C THR A 117 16.64 -27.38 8.15
N PRO A 118 17.64 -27.87 7.40
CA PRO A 118 17.42 -29.09 6.64
C PRO A 118 17.00 -30.13 7.66
N TYR A 119 15.83 -30.70 7.45
CA TYR A 119 15.31 -31.80 8.23
C TYR A 119 16.35 -32.93 8.11
N ASN A 120 17.31 -33.00 9.03
CA ASN A 120 18.19 -34.16 9.23
C ASN A 120 17.32 -35.28 9.84
N GLY A 121 16.37 -35.74 9.05
CA GLY A 121 15.51 -36.88 9.34
C GLY A 121 16.25 -38.16 8.96
N ARG A 122 17.09 -38.63 9.89
CA ARG A 122 17.43 -40.05 10.10
C ARG A 122 17.81 -40.86 8.85
N ALA A 123 19.10 -40.90 8.55
CA ALA A 123 19.74 -42.15 8.15
C ALA A 123 20.44 -42.71 9.39
N LEU A 124 19.84 -43.70 10.06
CA LEU A 124 20.49 -44.71 10.88
C LEU A 124 19.44 -45.72 11.37
N ASP A 125 19.76 -47.00 11.13
CA ASP A 125 19.13 -48.24 11.60
C ASP A 125 17.76 -48.67 11.06
N HIS A 126 17.78 -49.60 10.08
CA HIS A 126 17.40 -51.00 10.29
C HIS A 126 17.47 -51.82 8.98
N ARG A 127 18.52 -52.63 8.80
CA ARG A 127 18.53 -54.11 8.70
C ARG A 127 19.78 -54.62 7.98
#